data_AF-A0A6N7WAR6-F1
#
_entry.id   AF-A0A6N7WAR6-F1
#
_cell.length_a   1.000
_cell.length_b   1.000
_cell.length_c   1.000
_cell.angle_alpha   90.00
_cell.angle_beta   90.00
_cell.angle_gamma   90.00
#
_symmetry.space_group_name_H-M   'P 1'
#
loop_
_entity.id
_entity.type
_entity.pdbx_description
1 polymer ?
#
loop_
_entity_poly.entity_id
_entity_poly.type
_entity_poly.pdbx_seq_one_letter_code
_entity_poly.pdbx_strand_id
1 'polypeptide(L)' 'MMIEKEVKQCQCKEPSGVHPETDQLGFWMACNDCGGKIDATYEYFEGFGEMKQRRDAYSLEHE' A
#
# COMPACT_ATOMS: atom_id res chain seq x y z
N MET A 1 -24.12 -1.18 -3.52
CA MET A 1 -23.61 -1.09 -2.14
C MET A 1 -22.15 -1.50 -2.18
N MET A 2 -21.23 -0.56 -2.02
CA MET A 2 -19.81 -0.90 -1.85
C MET A 2 -19.67 -1.34 -0.41
N ILE A 3 -19.49 -2.65 -0.20
CA ILE A 3 -19.20 -3.20 1.12
C ILE A 3 -17.77 -2.74 1.42
N GLU A 4 -17.63 -1.72 2.27
CA GLU A 4 -16.36 -1.37 2.87
C GLU A 4 -15.91 -2.59 3.69
N LYS A 5 -15.05 -3.42 3.10
CA LYS A 5 -14.42 -4.52 3.84
C LYS A 5 -13.50 -3.87 4.87
N GLU A 6 -13.91 -3.89 6.14
CA GLU A 6 -13.05 -3.50 7.25
C GLU A 6 -11.74 -4.29 7.16
N VAL A 7 -10.65 -3.57 6.97
CA VAL A 7 -9.30 -4.14 6.91
C VAL A 7 -8.91 -4.52 8.33
N LYS A 8 -8.89 -5.82 8.64
CA LYS A 8 -8.49 -6.34 9.95
C LYS A 8 -7.03 -5.96 10.22
N GLN A 9 -6.79 -5.12 11.23
CA GLN A 9 -5.45 -4.75 11.67
C GLN A 9 -4.85 -5.82 12.60
N CYS A 10 -3.54 -6.03 12.51
CA CYS A 10 -2.79 -6.92 13.40
C CYS A 10 -2.72 -6.33 14.81
N GLN A 11 -2.88 -7.18 15.83
CA GLN A 11 -2.77 -6.82 17.26
C GLN A 11 -1.78 -7.76 18.00
N CYS A 12 -1.00 -8.56 17.27
CA CYS A 12 0.01 -9.44 17.86
C CYS A 12 1.16 -8.59 18.43
N LYS A 13 1.58 -8.89 19.67
CA LYS A 13 2.74 -8.22 20.28
C LYS A 13 4.06 -8.67 19.65
N GLU A 14 4.16 -9.95 19.30
CA GLU A 14 5.34 -10.56 18.68
C GLU A 14 4.86 -11.54 17.59
N PRO A 15 4.66 -11.06 16.35
CA PRO A 15 4.30 -11.94 15.25
C PRO A 15 5.45 -12.89 14.90
N SER A 16 5.13 -14.16 14.63
CA SER A 16 6.11 -15.17 14.21
C SER A 16 6.76 -14.85 12.86
N GLY A 17 6.10 -14.02 12.07
CA GLY A 17 6.58 -13.48 10.81
C GLY A 17 5.49 -12.70 10.08
N VAL A 18 5.87 -12.13 8.95
CA VAL A 18 4.98 -11.38 8.07
C VAL A 18 5.14 -11.84 6.63
N HIS A 19 4.06 -11.76 5.84
CA HIS A 19 4.07 -12.04 4.41
C HIS A 19 3.32 -10.93 3.64
N PRO A 20 3.70 -10.64 2.39
CA PRO A 20 2.98 -9.66 1.58
C PRO A 20 1.62 -10.21 1.15
N GLU A 21 0.58 -9.39 1.28
CA GLU A 21 -0.76 -9.66 0.75
C GLU A 21 -1.18 -8.49 -0.13
N THR A 22 -1.36 -8.79 -1.42
CA THR A 22 -1.57 -7.83 -2.50
C THR A 22 -3.04 -7.56 -2.76
N ASP A 23 -3.37 -6.35 -3.18
CA ASP A 23 -4.65 -5.98 -3.76
C ASP A 23 -4.49 -5.42 -5.18
N GLN A 24 -5.49 -4.67 -5.67
CA GLN A 24 -5.49 -4.12 -7.02
C GLN A 24 -4.52 -2.93 -7.22
N LEU A 25 -4.12 -2.26 -6.13
CA LEU A 25 -3.37 -1.02 -6.15
C LEU A 25 -1.97 -1.19 -5.54
N GLY A 26 -1.78 -2.18 -4.67
CA GLY A 26 -0.54 -2.36 -3.91
C GLY A 26 -0.53 -3.63 -3.08
N PHE A 27 0.22 -3.59 -1.99
CA PHE A 27 0.30 -4.68 -1.02
C PHE A 27 0.48 -4.18 0.40
N TRP A 28 -0.03 -4.96 1.35
CA TRP A 28 0.21 -4.79 2.78
C TRP A 28 1.08 -5.92 3.28
N MET A 29 1.85 -5.70 4.34
CA MET A 29 2.36 -6.82 5.13
C MET A 29 1.23 -7.37 6.01
N ALA A 30 1.05 -8.68 6.02
CA ALA A 30 0.08 -9.38 6.84
C ALA A 30 0.79 -10.28 7.86
N CYS A 31 0.25 -10.34 9.07
CA CYS A 31 0.77 -11.19 10.14
C CYS A 31 0.51 -12.67 9.87
N ASN A 32 1.54 -13.51 9.99
CA ASN A 32 1.41 -14.96 9.82
C ASN A 32 0.47 -15.61 10.83
N ASP A 33 0.34 -15.04 12.04
CA ASP A 33 -0.44 -15.66 13.11
C ASP A 33 -1.92 -15.28 13.06
N CYS A 34 -2.23 -13.98 12.89
CA CYS A 34 -3.59 -13.47 12.97
C CYS A 34 -4.21 -13.08 11.62
N GLY A 35 -3.42 -13.06 10.54
CA GLY A 35 -3.81 -12.59 9.21
C GLY A 35 -4.16 -11.11 9.14
N GLY A 36 -3.95 -10.36 10.22
CA GLY A 36 -4.20 -8.92 10.26
C GLY A 36 -3.11 -8.15 9.51
N LYS A 37 -3.49 -7.04 8.88
CA LYS A 37 -2.55 -6.12 8.23
C LYS A 37 -1.67 -5.44 9.27
N ILE A 38 -0.39 -5.32 8.95
CA ILE A 38 0.54 -4.54 9.75
C ILE A 38 0.33 -3.07 9.39
N ASP A 39 0.03 -2.25 10.40
CA ASP A 39 -0.21 -0.82 10.22
C ASP A 39 0.99 -0.14 9.54
N ALA A 40 0.71 0.88 8.72
CA ALA A 40 1.71 1.67 8.00
C ALA A 40 2.66 0.90 7.05
N THR A 41 2.31 -0.32 6.62
CA THR A 41 3.13 -1.13 5.67
C THR A 41 2.60 -1.15 4.25
N TYR A 42 1.63 -0.30 3.91
CA TYR A 42 1.06 -0.31 2.57
C TYR A 42 1.97 0.32 1.55
N GLU A 43 2.28 -0.45 0.51
CA GLU A 43 3.08 0.01 -0.62
C GLU A 43 2.26 -0.13 -1.91
N TYR A 44 2.24 0.92 -2.73
CA TYR A 44 1.61 0.89 -4.04
C TYR A 44 2.55 0.24 -5.05
N PHE A 45 2.01 -0.48 -6.04
CA PHE A 45 2.82 -0.96 -7.14
C PHE A 45 3.36 0.22 -7.97
N GLU A 46 4.63 0.14 -8.41
CA GLU A 46 5.25 1.14 -9.28
C GLU A 46 4.36 1.39 -10.51
N GLY A 47 4.04 2.65 -10.78
CA GLY A 47 3.09 3.08 -11.82
C GLY A 47 1.78 3.69 -11.29
N PHE A 48 1.36 3.40 -10.04
CA PHE A 48 0.24 4.11 -9.41
C PHE A 48 0.65 5.44 -8.75
N GLY A 49 1.90 5.53 -8.26
CA GLY A 49 2.45 6.73 -7.60
C GLY A 49 3.09 7.77 -8.52
N GLU A 50 3.43 7.40 -9.76
CA GLU A 50 4.14 8.28 -10.72
C GLU A 50 3.25 9.34 -11.39
N MET A 51 1.98 9.45 -11.03
CA MET A 51 1.12 10.58 -11.44
C MET A 51 1.30 11.84 -10.56
N LYS A 52 2.40 11.94 -9.80
CA LYS A 52 2.62 13.07 -8.89
C LYS A 52 4.05 13.61 -8.91
N GLN A 53 4.59 13.92 -10.09
CA GLN A 53 5.67 14.92 -10.24
C GLN A 53 6.10 15.26 -11.68
N ARG A 54 5.49 14.71 -12.74
CA ARG A 54 5.91 15.01 -14.12
C ARG A 54 5.14 16.15 -14.82
N ARG A 55 4.53 17.07 -14.08
CA ARG A 55 3.79 18.22 -14.64
C ARG A 55 4.44 19.60 -14.44
N ASP A 56 5.67 19.65 -13.92
CA ASP A 56 6.39 20.92 -13.70
C ASP A 56 7.76 21.00 -14.40
N ALA A 57 8.07 20.10 -15.34
CA ALA A 57 9.38 20.03 -15.98
C ALA A 57 9.39 20.23 -17.52
N TYR A 58 8.28 20.68 -18.13
CA TYR A 58 8.23 20.85 -19.60
C TYR A 58 7.66 22.21 -20.07
N SER A 59 7.77 23.26 -19.26
CA SER A 59 7.32 24.61 -19.66
C SER A 59 8.42 25.68 -19.63
N LEU A 60 9.72 25.32 -19.65
CA LEU A 60 10.80 26.31 -19.56
C LEU A 60 11.98 26.09 -20.51
N GLU A 61 11.83 25.35 -21.61
CA GLU A 61 12.88 25.29 -22.64
C GLU A 61 12.42 25.63 -24.06
N HIS A 62 11.22 26.17 -24.26
CA HIS A 62 10.82 26.70 -25.57
C HIS A 62 9.90 27.92 -25.41
N GLU A 63 10.48 29.08 -25.13
CA GLU A 63 10.18 30.33 -25.85
C GLU A 63 11.35 31.32 -25.75
#